data_AF-A0A925IM00-F1
#
_entry.id   AF-A0A925IM00-F1
#
_cell.length_a   1.000
_cell.length_b   1.000
_cell.length_c   1.000
_cell.angle_alpha   90.00
_cell.angle_beta   90.00
_cell.angle_gamma   90.00
#
_symmetry.space_group_name_H-M   'P 1'
#
loop_
_entity.id
_entity.type
_entity.pdbx_description
1 polymer ?
#
loop_
_entity_poly.entity_id
_entity_poly.type
_entity_poly.pdbx_seq_one_letter_code
_entity_poly.pdbx_strand_id
1 'polypeptide(L)'
;MITALSQTLADILAGGTSLTSTEQIDFAHPGERRLINGGSGLNVYFYDLRESTQVQHSGRQVEHRLTEGRPSAFVGNLPMWFDASFVISAWDRTTLGEHHLFTEALALLLRHRQLREDLLAPALRGFGNLNMTVCAVRHIDVGALWLALGTPLRPSILVTITAPIVPQAAAPVPLVWERITRMRNAELEDGPIEATRNRRVSVAGIIKSASTTLPLAAARVAIAGTEKAATSNQEGLFYFDNLSLGHYVLELQCPGYTSQKCNVLVDSQNYTFKEILLNPR
;
A
#
# COMPACT_ATOMS: atom_id res chain seq x y z
N MET A 1 8.33 -9.61 -0.60
CA MET A 1 9.43 -8.68 -0.28
C MET A 1 10.71 -9.42 0.07
N ILE A 2 10.79 -10.16 1.19
CA ILE A 2 12.04 -10.80 1.65
C ILE A 2 12.66 -11.70 0.57
N THR A 3 11.87 -12.61 -0.03
CA THR A 3 12.32 -13.48 -1.13
C THR A 3 12.87 -12.71 -2.33
N ALA A 4 12.25 -11.57 -2.66
CA ALA A 4 12.67 -10.71 -3.76
C ALA A 4 13.98 -9.98 -3.44
N LEU A 5 14.20 -9.59 -2.17
CA LEU A 5 15.47 -9.03 -1.70
C LEU A 5 16.59 -10.06 -1.74
N SER A 6 16.32 -11.28 -1.26
CA SER A 6 17.24 -12.42 -1.33
C SER A 6 17.66 -12.69 -2.77
N GLN A 7 16.70 -12.76 -3.70
CA GLN A 7 16.99 -12.95 -5.13
C GLN A 7 17.83 -11.81 -5.71
N THR A 8 17.46 -10.55 -5.42
CA THR A 8 18.20 -9.37 -5.89
C THR A 8 19.65 -9.39 -5.39
N LEU A 9 19.87 -9.72 -4.12
CA LEU A 9 21.21 -9.85 -3.56
C LEU A 9 22.00 -10.99 -4.21
N ALA A 10 21.37 -12.15 -4.45
CA ALA A 10 22.04 -13.25 -5.13
C ALA A 10 22.44 -12.89 -6.56
N ASP A 11 21.56 -12.25 -7.33
CA ASP A 11 21.85 -11.87 -8.71
C ASP A 11 23.00 -10.86 -8.77
N ILE A 12 23.03 -9.89 -7.86
CA ILE A 12 24.14 -8.93 -7.75
C ILE A 12 25.43 -9.65 -7.38
N LEU A 13 25.43 -10.43 -6.30
CA LEU A 13 26.64 -11.09 -5.79
C LEU A 13 27.19 -12.11 -6.81
N ALA A 14 26.34 -12.92 -7.45
CA ALA A 14 26.78 -13.86 -8.46
C ALA A 14 27.28 -13.17 -9.74
N GLY A 15 26.70 -12.01 -10.11
CA GLY A 15 27.09 -11.27 -11.31
C GLY A 15 28.39 -10.46 -11.18
N GLY A 16 28.86 -10.20 -9.95
CA GLY A 16 30.00 -9.29 -9.70
C GLY A 16 31.13 -9.84 -8.84
N THR A 17 31.08 -11.11 -8.46
CA THR A 17 32.15 -11.78 -7.71
C THR A 17 32.72 -12.96 -8.51
N SER A 18 33.70 -13.66 -7.96
CA SER A 18 34.27 -14.90 -8.51
C SER A 18 33.29 -16.09 -8.49
N LEU A 19 32.04 -15.91 -8.06
CA LEU A 19 31.00 -16.94 -8.15
C LEU A 19 30.54 -17.12 -9.60
N THR A 20 30.30 -18.37 -9.99
CA THR A 20 29.89 -18.73 -11.35
C THR A 20 28.37 -18.90 -11.49
N SER A 21 27.68 -19.10 -10.38
CA SER A 21 26.24 -19.34 -10.33
C SER A 21 25.64 -18.84 -9.02
N THR A 22 24.36 -18.47 -9.06
CA THR A 22 23.56 -18.15 -7.87
C THR A 22 23.38 -19.35 -6.95
N GLU A 23 23.58 -20.58 -7.42
CA GLU A 23 23.58 -21.79 -6.57
C GLU A 23 24.70 -21.80 -5.53
N GLN A 24 25.78 -21.03 -5.75
CA GLN A 24 26.85 -20.87 -4.76
C GLN A 24 26.49 -19.87 -3.65
N ILE A 25 25.26 -19.36 -3.65
CA ILE A 25 24.73 -18.44 -2.64
C ILE A 25 23.66 -19.19 -1.84
N ASP A 26 23.96 -19.45 -0.57
CA ASP A 26 23.05 -20.11 0.35
C ASP A 26 22.30 -19.08 1.20
N PHE A 27 21.03 -19.35 1.49
CA PHE A 27 20.18 -18.52 2.35
C PHE A 27 19.79 -19.23 3.65
N ALA A 28 20.23 -20.49 3.82
CA ALA A 28 20.01 -21.26 5.03
C ALA A 28 20.78 -20.68 6.22
N HIS A 29 20.55 -21.29 7.38
CA HIS A 29 21.24 -20.93 8.60
C HIS A 29 22.77 -21.03 8.42
N PRO A 30 23.59 -20.07 8.90
CA PRO A 30 25.05 -20.03 8.64
C PRO A 30 25.84 -21.25 9.15
N GLY A 31 25.22 -22.12 9.97
CA GLY A 31 25.81 -23.38 10.41
C GLY A 31 25.55 -24.55 9.47
N GLU A 32 24.51 -24.47 8.65
CA GLU A 32 24.09 -25.52 7.72
C GLU A 32 24.85 -25.36 6.40
N ARG A 33 26.10 -25.83 6.38
CA ARG A 33 26.94 -25.72 5.18
C ARG A 33 26.41 -26.64 4.08
N ARG A 34 25.67 -26.11 3.12
CA ARG A 34 25.42 -26.81 1.85
C ARG A 34 26.61 -26.63 0.91
N LEU A 35 27.52 -27.61 0.96
CA LEU A 35 28.59 -27.74 -0.02
C LEU A 35 28.01 -28.23 -1.36
N ILE A 36 27.50 -27.32 -2.18
CA ILE A 36 27.30 -27.63 -3.60
C ILE A 36 28.70 -27.66 -4.22
N ASN A 37 29.20 -28.87 -4.49
CA ASN A 37 30.49 -29.16 -5.17
C ASN A 37 31.79 -28.79 -4.44
N GLY A 38 31.82 -28.66 -3.10
CA GLY A 38 33.08 -28.45 -2.37
C GLY A 38 33.83 -27.16 -2.76
N GLY A 39 33.10 -26.18 -3.31
CA GLY A 39 33.64 -24.93 -3.85
C GLY A 39 33.48 -23.74 -2.91
N SER A 40 33.87 -22.56 -3.42
CA SER A 40 33.63 -21.28 -2.78
C SER A 40 32.16 -20.88 -2.85
N GLY A 41 31.69 -20.16 -1.83
CA GLY A 41 30.30 -19.72 -1.77
C GLY A 41 30.07 -18.60 -0.76
N LEU A 42 28.92 -17.96 -0.88
CA LEU A 42 28.45 -16.96 0.07
C LEU A 42 27.22 -17.49 0.79
N ASN A 43 27.06 -17.15 2.06
CA ASN A 43 25.83 -17.34 2.79
C ASN A 43 25.23 -15.98 3.10
N VAL A 44 23.98 -15.76 2.68
CA VAL A 44 23.21 -14.53 2.87
C VAL A 44 22.04 -14.85 3.81
N TYR A 45 22.26 -14.66 5.11
CA TYR A 45 21.29 -15.01 6.13
C TYR A 45 20.48 -13.77 6.55
N PHE A 46 19.16 -13.88 6.49
CA PHE A 46 18.23 -12.83 6.94
C PHE A 46 17.93 -13.01 8.43
N TYR A 47 18.20 -11.99 9.25
CA TYR A 47 18.10 -12.12 10.71
C TYR A 47 17.18 -11.11 11.40
N ASP A 48 16.85 -9.98 10.77
CA ASP A 48 16.00 -8.95 11.40
C ASP A 48 15.18 -8.17 10.37
N LEU A 49 13.98 -7.76 10.78
CA LEU A 49 13.06 -6.95 10.01
C LEU A 49 12.44 -5.89 10.91
N ARG A 50 12.60 -4.62 10.54
CA ARG A 50 12.03 -3.51 11.30
C ARG A 50 11.33 -2.54 10.38
N GLU A 51 10.30 -1.87 10.88
CA GLU A 51 9.71 -0.74 10.16
C GLU A 51 10.77 0.37 10.02
N SER A 52 10.86 0.96 8.83
CA SER A 52 11.89 1.95 8.55
C SER A 52 11.48 3.32 9.10
N THR A 53 12.32 3.89 9.96
CA THR A 53 12.14 5.26 10.45
C THR A 53 12.60 6.32 9.44
N GLN A 54 13.33 5.92 8.40
CA GLN A 54 13.89 6.84 7.40
C GLN A 54 12.86 7.32 6.39
N VAL A 55 11.72 6.64 6.27
CA VAL A 55 10.68 6.94 5.28
C VAL A 55 9.40 7.43 6.00
N GLN A 56 9.47 8.61 6.63
CA GLN A 56 8.31 9.23 7.33
C GLN A 56 7.24 9.85 6.40
N HIS A 57 7.00 9.28 5.22
CA HIS A 57 5.96 9.78 4.29
C HIS A 57 4.90 8.72 3.95
N SER A 58 4.40 7.98 4.94
CA SER A 58 3.17 7.18 4.77
C SER A 58 1.91 8.05 4.94
N GLY A 59 1.78 9.05 4.07
CA GLY A 59 0.53 9.81 3.92
C GLY A 59 -0.44 9.09 2.99
N ARG A 60 -1.67 8.85 3.42
CA ARG A 60 -2.76 8.21 2.64
C ARG A 60 -2.99 8.98 1.33
N GLN A 61 -2.48 8.47 0.20
CA GLN A 61 -2.83 8.98 -1.12
C GLN A 61 -4.00 8.17 -1.69
N VAL A 62 -5.14 8.83 -1.82
CA VAL A 62 -6.29 8.31 -2.57
C VAL A 62 -6.00 8.57 -4.05
N GLU A 63 -5.60 7.53 -4.79
CA GLU A 63 -5.39 7.66 -6.22
C GLU A 63 -6.75 7.56 -6.93
N HIS A 64 -7.31 8.70 -7.31
CA HIS A 64 -8.53 8.79 -8.12
C HIS A 64 -8.19 8.47 -9.58
N ARG A 65 -8.18 7.20 -9.97
CA ARG A 65 -8.10 6.84 -11.39
C ARG A 65 -9.49 6.87 -12.02
N LEU A 66 -9.83 8.00 -12.62
CA LEU A 66 -10.97 8.12 -13.54
C LEU A 66 -10.68 7.26 -14.77
N THR A 67 -11.16 6.01 -14.76
CA THR A 67 -11.25 5.21 -15.98
C THR A 67 -12.65 5.42 -16.54
N GLU A 68 -12.77 5.80 -17.81
CA GLU A 68 -14.03 6.09 -18.48
C GLU A 68 -15.10 5.02 -18.16
N GLY A 69 -16.19 5.46 -17.53
CA GLY A 69 -17.42 4.68 -17.37
C GLY A 69 -17.78 4.27 -15.93
N ARG A 70 -16.85 4.18 -14.98
CA ARG A 70 -17.15 3.95 -13.54
C ARG A 70 -16.04 4.51 -12.64
N PRO A 71 -16.34 5.37 -11.64
CA PRO A 71 -15.36 5.76 -10.64
C PRO A 71 -15.10 4.57 -9.69
N SER A 72 -14.10 3.76 -9.99
CA SER A 72 -13.50 2.84 -9.04
C SER A 72 -12.46 3.60 -8.22
N ALA A 73 -12.58 3.58 -6.90
CA ALA A 73 -11.47 3.96 -6.04
C ALA A 73 -10.70 2.70 -5.67
N PHE A 74 -9.40 2.71 -5.96
CA PHE A 74 -8.49 1.76 -5.34
C PHE A 74 -8.09 2.38 -3.99
N VAL A 75 -8.62 1.86 -2.89
CA VAL A 75 -8.05 2.15 -1.56
C VAL A 75 -6.78 1.32 -1.43
N GLY A 76 -5.75 1.63 -2.24
CA GLY A 76 -4.45 1.00 -2.12
C GLY A 76 -3.90 1.29 -0.73
N ASN A 77 -3.58 0.24 0.03
CA ASN A 77 -2.73 0.44 1.20
C ASN A 77 -1.41 1.03 0.73
N LEU A 78 -0.96 2.11 1.37
CA LEU A 78 0.36 2.66 1.08
C LEU A 78 1.42 1.58 1.27
N PRO A 79 2.47 1.58 0.46
CA PRO A 79 3.64 0.76 0.75
C PRO A 79 4.16 1.13 2.15
N MET A 80 4.18 0.14 3.04
CA MET A 80 4.88 0.25 4.31
C MET A 80 6.34 -0.09 4.06
N TRP A 81 7.26 0.71 4.59
CA TRP A 81 8.69 0.55 4.35
C TRP A 81 9.34 -0.18 5.51
N PHE A 82 10.14 -1.19 5.20
CA PHE A 82 10.84 -2.01 6.17
C PHE A 82 12.34 -2.03 5.88
N ASP A 83 13.13 -1.94 6.94
CA ASP A 83 14.55 -2.22 6.97
C ASP A 83 14.76 -3.74 7.15
N ALA A 84 15.11 -4.42 6.07
CA ALA A 84 15.45 -5.84 6.06
C ALA A 84 16.95 -6.03 6.24
N SER A 85 17.38 -6.69 7.31
CA SER A 85 18.79 -6.87 7.67
C SER A 85 19.28 -8.29 7.41
N PHE A 86 20.44 -8.36 6.76
CA PHE A 86 21.12 -9.57 6.34
C PHE A 86 22.54 -9.58 6.90
N VAL A 87 23.03 -10.78 7.22
CA VAL A 87 24.42 -11.05 7.51
C VAL A 87 24.99 -11.92 6.40
N ILE A 88 26.07 -11.46 5.78
CA ILE A 88 26.74 -12.17 4.68
C ILE A 88 28.05 -12.74 5.19
N SER A 89 28.24 -14.05 5.03
CA SER A 89 29.49 -14.75 5.35
C SER A 89 30.02 -15.50 4.12
N ALA A 90 31.31 -15.75 4.09
CA ALA A 90 31.98 -16.42 2.99
C ALA A 90 32.54 -17.78 3.40
N TRP A 91 32.68 -18.65 2.41
CA TRP A 91 33.21 -20.00 2.53
C TRP A 91 34.09 -20.28 1.33
N ASP A 92 35.24 -20.89 1.59
CA ASP A 92 36.11 -21.41 0.54
C ASP A 92 36.90 -22.61 1.07
N ARG A 93 37.76 -23.19 0.22
CA ARG A 93 38.75 -24.20 0.58
C ARG A 93 39.86 -23.64 1.47
N THR A 94 40.13 -22.34 1.36
CA THR A 94 41.20 -21.67 2.10
C THR A 94 40.68 -20.40 2.77
N THR A 95 41.22 -20.05 3.94
CA THR A 95 40.90 -18.77 4.61
C THR A 95 41.26 -17.55 3.75
N LEU A 96 42.34 -17.64 2.96
CA LEU A 96 42.72 -16.57 2.05
C LEU A 96 41.67 -16.36 0.95
N GLY A 97 41.14 -17.44 0.38
CA GLY A 97 40.07 -17.35 -0.61
C GLY A 97 38.75 -16.90 -0.01
N GLU A 98 38.45 -17.27 1.24
CA GLU A 98 37.33 -16.68 2.00
C GLU A 98 37.47 -15.17 2.08
N HIS A 99 38.63 -14.66 2.50
CA HIS A 99 38.89 -13.22 2.59
C HIS A 99 38.85 -12.53 1.24
N HIS A 100 39.33 -13.19 0.18
CA HIS A 100 39.30 -12.66 -1.18
C HIS A 100 37.85 -12.48 -1.66
N LEU A 101 37.03 -13.53 -1.56
CA LEU A 101 35.61 -13.49 -1.91
C LEU A 101 34.84 -12.46 -1.08
N PHE A 102 35.19 -12.32 0.19
CA PHE A 102 34.61 -11.32 1.08
C PHE A 102 34.96 -9.89 0.66
N THR A 103 36.18 -9.66 0.19
CA THR A 103 36.64 -8.37 -0.33
C THR A 103 35.92 -8.02 -1.63
N GLU A 104 35.75 -8.99 -2.53
CA GLU A 104 34.97 -8.82 -3.76
C GLU A 104 33.51 -8.46 -3.45
N ALA A 105 32.87 -9.23 -2.57
CA ALA A 105 31.49 -8.99 -2.14
C ALA A 105 31.34 -7.61 -1.50
N LEU A 106 32.24 -7.22 -0.60
CA LEU A 106 32.22 -5.90 0.03
C LEU A 106 32.37 -4.77 -1.01
N ALA A 107 33.35 -4.87 -1.91
CA ALA A 107 33.59 -3.87 -2.95
C ALA A 107 32.36 -3.73 -3.86
N LEU A 108 31.71 -4.84 -4.20
CA LEU A 108 30.51 -4.86 -5.02
C LEU A 108 29.30 -4.24 -4.30
N LEU A 109 29.03 -4.63 -3.06
CA LEU A 109 27.92 -4.08 -2.26
C LEU A 109 28.08 -2.56 -2.05
N LEU A 110 29.31 -2.09 -1.85
CA LEU A 110 29.61 -0.66 -1.73
C LEU A 110 29.34 0.13 -3.03
N ARG A 111 29.46 -0.51 -4.20
CA ARG A 111 29.09 0.09 -5.50
C ARG A 111 27.57 0.13 -5.70
N HIS A 112 26.83 -0.79 -5.08
CA HIS A 112 25.37 -0.94 -5.20
C HIS A 112 24.58 -0.40 -4.00
N ARG A 113 25.10 0.64 -3.31
CA ARG A 113 24.39 1.30 -2.19
C ARG A 113 23.01 1.86 -2.59
N GLN A 114 22.83 2.23 -3.85
CA GLN A 114 21.51 2.45 -4.44
C GLN A 114 21.22 1.31 -5.41
N LEU A 115 20.30 0.43 -5.01
CA LEU A 115 19.82 -0.66 -5.83
C LEU A 115 18.92 -0.08 -6.92
N ARG A 116 19.43 -0.07 -8.15
CA ARG A 116 18.68 0.42 -9.29
C ARG A 116 17.54 -0.52 -9.64
N GLU A 117 16.43 0.06 -10.08
CA GLU A 117 15.19 -0.68 -10.38
C GLU A 117 15.37 -1.80 -11.42
N ASP A 118 16.30 -1.65 -12.37
CA ASP A 118 16.63 -2.65 -13.37
C ASP A 118 17.23 -3.93 -12.78
N LEU A 119 17.94 -3.82 -11.65
CA LEU A 119 18.55 -4.95 -10.94
C LEU A 119 17.59 -5.59 -9.93
N LEU A 120 16.47 -4.93 -9.62
CA LEU A 120 15.52 -5.45 -8.64
C LEU A 120 14.72 -6.62 -9.22
N ALA A 121 14.44 -7.60 -8.36
CA ALA A 121 13.47 -8.64 -8.66
C ALA A 121 12.08 -8.03 -8.94
N PRO A 122 11.24 -8.66 -9.80
CA PRO A 122 10.00 -8.06 -10.28
C PRO A 122 9.04 -7.54 -9.19
N ALA A 123 8.99 -8.21 -8.04
CA ALA A 123 8.11 -7.86 -6.92
C ALA A 123 8.52 -6.57 -6.17
N LEU A 124 9.70 -6.02 -6.44
CA LEU A 124 10.22 -4.78 -5.84
C LEU A 124 10.26 -3.61 -6.81
N ARG A 125 9.87 -3.81 -8.08
CA ARG A 125 9.78 -2.76 -9.09
C ARG A 125 8.52 -1.91 -8.89
N GLY A 126 8.54 -0.68 -9.41
CA GLY A 126 7.47 0.31 -9.27
C GLY A 126 7.65 1.28 -8.10
N PHE A 127 8.69 1.10 -7.28
CA PHE A 127 9.00 1.97 -6.13
C PHE A 127 10.31 2.77 -6.31
N GLY A 128 10.90 2.72 -7.50
CA GLY A 128 12.18 3.35 -7.81
C GLY A 128 13.38 2.62 -7.20
N ASN A 129 14.48 3.35 -6.99
CA ASN A 129 15.72 2.78 -6.46
C ASN A 129 15.60 2.52 -4.95
N LEU A 130 16.06 1.36 -4.50
CA LEU A 130 16.09 1.02 -3.07
C LEU A 130 17.42 1.41 -2.43
N ASN A 131 17.40 1.85 -1.17
CA ASN A 131 18.60 2.18 -0.44
C ASN A 131 19.16 0.93 0.27
N MET A 132 20.47 0.72 0.13
CA MET A 132 21.23 -0.32 0.81
C MET A 132 22.33 0.31 1.65
N THR A 133 22.33 -0.04 2.94
CA THR A 133 23.41 0.29 3.87
C THR A 133 24.29 -0.93 4.09
N VAL A 134 25.60 -0.74 4.12
CA VAL A 134 26.61 -1.81 4.20
C VAL A 134 27.57 -1.49 5.33
N CYS A 135 27.76 -2.42 6.27
CA CYS A 135 28.60 -2.29 7.46
C CYS A 135 28.32 -1.02 8.28
N ALA A 136 27.08 -0.54 8.28
CA ALA A 136 26.67 0.59 9.10
C ALA A 136 26.68 0.17 10.57
N VAL A 137 27.16 1.06 11.44
CA VAL A 137 27.13 0.84 12.89
C VAL A 137 25.67 0.76 13.34
N ARG A 138 25.24 -0.44 13.74
CA ARG A 138 23.97 -0.67 14.44
C ARG A 138 24.27 -1.21 15.82
N HIS A 139 23.33 -1.06 16.75
CA HIS A 139 23.40 -1.65 18.10
C HIS A 139 23.16 -3.16 18.07
N ILE A 140 23.89 -3.91 17.24
CA ILE A 140 23.89 -5.37 17.26
C ILE A 140 25.24 -5.85 17.77
N ASP A 141 25.20 -6.66 18.81
CA ASP A 141 26.38 -7.37 19.27
C ASP A 141 26.60 -8.56 18.33
N VAL A 142 27.63 -8.46 17.50
CA VAL A 142 28.02 -9.50 16.54
C VAL A 142 28.32 -10.81 17.29
N GLY A 143 29.00 -10.75 18.43
CA GLY A 143 29.30 -11.94 19.23
C GLY A 143 28.04 -12.63 19.75
N ALA A 144 27.09 -11.85 20.26
CA ALA A 144 25.79 -12.38 20.69
C ALA A 144 24.97 -12.98 19.55
N LEU A 145 25.01 -12.37 18.35
CA LEU A 145 24.35 -12.90 17.16
C LEU A 145 24.90 -14.28 16.79
N TRP A 146 26.22 -14.42 16.67
CA TRP A 146 26.84 -15.71 16.31
C TRP A 146 26.62 -16.78 17.40
N LEU A 147 26.64 -16.38 18.67
CA LEU A 147 26.31 -17.26 19.79
C LEU A 147 24.86 -17.76 19.71
N ALA A 148 23.90 -16.88 19.40
CA ALA A 148 22.49 -17.24 19.25
C ALA A 148 22.24 -18.16 18.04
N LEU A 149 23.03 -18.01 16.97
CA LEU A 149 23.06 -18.93 15.84
C LEU A 149 23.71 -20.28 16.19
N GLY A 150 24.36 -20.42 17.35
CA GLY A 150 25.04 -21.67 17.72
C GLY A 150 26.19 -22.03 16.77
N THR A 151 26.82 -21.03 16.15
CA THR A 151 27.92 -21.21 15.19
C THR A 151 29.15 -20.44 15.64
N PRO A 152 30.37 -20.91 15.30
CA PRO A 152 31.58 -20.17 15.63
C PRO A 152 31.57 -18.80 14.95
N LEU A 153 32.08 -17.78 15.65
CA LEU A 153 32.20 -16.43 15.14
C LEU A 153 32.95 -16.42 13.79
N ARG A 154 32.35 -15.78 12.79
CA ARG A 154 32.92 -15.63 11.44
C ARG A 154 32.95 -14.16 11.01
N PRO A 155 33.90 -13.79 10.12
CA PRO A 155 33.83 -12.52 9.41
C PRO A 155 32.48 -12.37 8.70
N SER A 156 31.82 -11.23 8.88
CA SER A 156 30.49 -10.97 8.30
C SER A 156 30.30 -9.52 7.81
N ILE A 157 29.60 -9.37 6.70
CA ILE A 157 29.13 -8.08 6.17
C ILE A 157 27.68 -7.94 6.58
N LEU A 158 27.38 -6.88 7.34
CA LEU A 158 26.01 -6.54 7.68
C LEU A 158 25.43 -5.64 6.59
N VAL A 159 24.31 -6.05 6.02
CA VAL A 159 23.61 -5.31 4.97
C VAL A 159 22.18 -5.05 5.42
N THR A 160 21.73 -3.81 5.33
CA THR A 160 20.31 -3.49 5.51
C THR A 160 19.77 -2.83 4.26
N ILE A 161 18.69 -3.38 3.72
CA ILE A 161 17.98 -2.83 2.56
C ILE A 161 16.62 -2.31 3.03
N THR A 162 16.32 -1.05 2.71
CA THR A 162 15.00 -0.47 2.95
C THR A 162 14.10 -0.76 1.76
N ALA A 163 13.04 -1.54 1.98
CA ALA A 163 12.17 -2.03 0.92
C ALA A 163 10.68 -1.89 1.29
N PRO A 164 9.80 -1.67 0.29
CA PRO A 164 8.37 -1.56 0.53
C PRO A 164 7.70 -2.93 0.57
N ILE A 165 6.67 -3.03 1.41
CA ILE A 165 5.63 -4.05 1.31
C ILE A 165 4.32 -3.34 1.03
N VAL A 166 3.65 -3.71 -0.06
CA VAL A 166 2.26 -3.32 -0.28
C VAL A 166 1.41 -4.43 0.33
N PRO A 167 0.66 -4.16 1.41
CA PRO A 167 -0.32 -5.11 1.90
C PRO A 167 -1.30 -5.35 0.75
N GLN A 168 -1.57 -6.63 0.47
CA GLN A 168 -2.34 -7.15 -0.67
C GLN A 168 -3.22 -6.10 -1.34
N ALA A 169 -2.97 -5.88 -2.65
CA ALA A 169 -3.67 -4.92 -3.48
C ALA A 169 -5.14 -4.94 -3.10
N ALA A 170 -5.62 -3.80 -2.60
CA ALA A 170 -7.00 -3.68 -2.22
C ALA A 170 -7.83 -4.20 -3.40
N ALA A 171 -8.66 -5.21 -3.11
CA ALA A 171 -9.74 -5.53 -4.01
C ALA A 171 -10.39 -4.21 -4.42
N PRO A 172 -10.88 -4.03 -5.66
CA PRO A 172 -11.67 -2.86 -6.00
C PRO A 172 -12.83 -2.82 -5.01
N VAL A 173 -12.66 -2.06 -3.94
CA VAL A 173 -13.68 -1.86 -2.94
C VAL A 173 -14.57 -0.87 -3.66
N PRO A 174 -15.81 -1.23 -4.03
CA PRO A 174 -16.73 -0.21 -4.47
C PRO A 174 -16.72 0.85 -3.38
N LEU A 175 -16.53 2.12 -3.72
CA LEU A 175 -16.53 3.21 -2.73
C LEU A 175 -17.73 2.99 -1.81
N VAL A 176 -17.46 2.62 -0.55
CA VAL A 176 -18.51 2.38 0.43
C VAL A 176 -18.91 3.75 0.93
N TRP A 177 -19.89 4.36 0.26
CA TRP A 177 -20.56 5.57 0.71
C TRP A 177 -21.62 5.28 1.79
N GLU A 178 -21.65 4.05 2.31
CA GLU A 178 -22.76 3.47 3.07
C GLU A 178 -22.28 2.86 4.39
N ARG A 179 -22.88 3.28 5.51
CA ARG A 179 -22.86 2.52 6.77
C ARG A 179 -24.28 2.03 7.02
N ILE A 180 -24.58 0.76 6.72
CA ILE A 180 -25.85 0.16 7.15
C ILE A 180 -25.75 -0.19 8.63
N THR A 181 -26.17 0.71 9.51
CA THR A 181 -26.56 0.34 10.87
C THR A 181 -27.93 -0.31 10.83
N ARG A 182 -27.97 -1.65 10.91
CA ARG A 182 -29.20 -2.37 11.22
C ARG A 182 -29.61 -2.04 12.65
N MET A 183 -30.56 -1.13 12.83
CA MET A 183 -31.35 -1.09 14.05
C MET A 183 -32.38 -2.21 13.95
N ARG A 184 -32.19 -3.27 14.73
CA ARG A 184 -33.27 -4.21 15.04
C ARG A 184 -34.13 -3.49 16.07
N ASN A 185 -35.34 -3.08 15.67
CA ASN A 185 -36.36 -2.73 16.65
C ASN A 185 -36.66 -4.03 17.40
N ALA A 186 -36.23 -4.11 18.65
CA ALA A 186 -36.82 -5.05 19.58
C ALA A 186 -38.17 -4.46 20.01
N GLU A 187 -39.17 -5.35 20.12
CA GLU A 187 -40.53 -5.14 20.64
C GLU A 187 -41.54 -4.61 19.60
N LEU A 188 -42.71 -5.21 19.35
CA LEU A 188 -43.49 -6.30 19.96
C LEU A 188 -44.58 -6.76 18.94
N GLU A 189 -45.02 -8.01 19.10
CA GLU A 189 -46.36 -8.59 18.81
C GLU A 189 -46.80 -9.10 17.41
N ASP A 190 -47.48 -10.24 17.50
CA ASP A 190 -47.96 -11.20 16.49
C ASP A 190 -48.88 -10.61 15.40
N GLY A 191 -48.61 -10.99 14.15
CA GLY A 191 -49.52 -10.80 13.01
C GLY A 191 -48.87 -11.26 11.70
N PRO A 192 -49.61 -11.76 10.70
CA PRO A 192 -49.04 -12.22 9.44
C PRO A 192 -48.52 -11.02 8.63
N ILE A 193 -47.22 -10.79 8.69
CA ILE A 193 -46.55 -9.66 8.02
C ILE A 193 -46.47 -9.95 6.51
N GLU A 194 -47.33 -9.28 5.73
CA GLU A 194 -46.97 -8.91 4.36
C GLU A 194 -45.73 -8.00 4.45
N ALA A 195 -44.57 -8.60 4.21
CA ALA A 195 -43.29 -7.93 4.24
C ALA A 195 -43.20 -6.91 3.10
N THR A 196 -43.82 -5.75 3.29
CA THR A 196 -43.50 -4.54 2.52
C THR A 196 -42.07 -4.20 2.86
N ARG A 197 -41.14 -4.65 2.01
CA ARG A 197 -39.72 -4.37 2.08
C ARG A 197 -39.53 -2.85 2.07
N ASN A 198 -39.45 -2.24 3.25
CA ASN A 198 -39.01 -0.86 3.43
C ASN A 198 -37.53 -0.77 3.05
N ARG A 199 -37.27 -0.74 1.75
CA ARG A 199 -35.92 -0.62 1.17
C ARG A 199 -35.56 0.86 1.20
N ARG A 200 -34.81 1.25 2.22
CA ARG A 200 -34.27 2.60 2.40
C ARG A 200 -32.97 2.72 1.60
N VAL A 201 -32.82 3.79 0.83
CA VAL A 201 -31.68 4.05 -0.07
C VAL A 201 -31.07 5.42 0.26
N SER A 202 -29.81 5.62 -0.11
CA SER A 202 -29.07 6.88 0.09
C SER A 202 -28.71 7.53 -1.25
N VAL A 203 -28.71 8.86 -1.28
CA VAL A 203 -28.25 9.67 -2.43
C VAL A 203 -27.01 10.45 -2.00
N ALA A 204 -25.97 10.46 -2.84
CA ALA A 204 -24.76 11.23 -2.61
C ALA A 204 -24.35 11.99 -3.87
N GLY A 205 -23.61 13.07 -3.71
CA GLY A 205 -23.13 13.83 -4.86
C GLY A 205 -22.02 14.81 -4.52
N ILE A 206 -21.47 15.41 -5.56
CA ILE A 206 -20.45 16.46 -5.48
C ILE A 206 -20.94 17.71 -6.21
N ILE A 207 -20.67 18.87 -5.62
CA ILE A 207 -20.99 20.19 -6.17
C ILE A 207 -19.70 20.86 -6.56
N LYS A 208 -19.60 21.29 -7.83
CA LYS A 208 -18.44 22.03 -8.34
C LYS A 208 -18.88 23.31 -9.03
N SER A 209 -17.96 24.26 -9.15
CA SER A 209 -18.14 25.42 -10.00
C SER A 209 -18.05 25.00 -11.46
N ALA A 210 -19.01 25.44 -12.28
CA ALA A 210 -18.96 25.21 -13.72
C ALA A 210 -17.81 25.95 -14.42
N SER A 211 -17.32 27.06 -13.84
CA SER A 211 -16.24 27.87 -14.43
C SER A 211 -14.86 27.39 -14.05
N THR A 212 -14.65 27.02 -12.79
CA THR A 212 -13.31 26.63 -12.27
C THR A 212 -13.13 25.14 -12.12
N THR A 213 -14.21 24.34 -12.21
CA THR A 213 -14.24 22.89 -11.92
C THR A 213 -13.80 22.51 -10.49
N LEU A 214 -13.59 23.51 -9.62
CA LEU A 214 -13.24 23.32 -8.23
C LEU A 214 -14.47 22.97 -7.38
N PRO A 215 -14.31 22.15 -6.33
CA PRO A 215 -15.40 21.80 -5.42
C PRO A 215 -15.94 23.01 -4.67
N LEU A 216 -17.26 23.04 -4.47
CA LEU A 216 -17.96 24.11 -3.75
C LEU A 216 -18.36 23.64 -2.35
N ALA A 217 -17.68 24.18 -1.36
CA ALA A 217 -18.03 24.00 0.04
C ALA A 217 -19.21 24.90 0.44
N ALA A 218 -19.91 24.51 1.51
CA ALA A 218 -21.03 25.27 2.09
C ALA A 218 -22.21 25.53 1.13
N ALA A 219 -22.35 24.73 0.07
CA ALA A 219 -23.53 24.74 -0.78
C ALA A 219 -24.65 23.92 -0.12
N ARG A 220 -25.82 24.55 0.04
CA ARG A 220 -27.01 23.90 0.59
C ARG A 220 -27.72 23.12 -0.51
N VAL A 221 -28.01 21.85 -0.23
CA VAL A 221 -28.84 20.98 -1.06
C VAL A 221 -30.09 20.63 -0.28
N ALA A 222 -31.26 20.82 -0.85
CA ALA A 222 -32.54 20.42 -0.25
C ALA A 222 -33.30 19.48 -1.19
N ILE A 223 -34.04 18.53 -0.64
CA ILE A 223 -34.95 17.70 -1.44
C ILE A 223 -36.32 18.39 -1.46
N ALA A 224 -36.76 18.82 -2.65
CA ALA A 224 -38.03 19.51 -2.83
C ALA A 224 -39.19 18.64 -2.32
N GLY A 225 -40.10 19.25 -1.55
CA GLY A 225 -41.24 18.56 -0.95
C GLY A 225 -40.91 17.77 0.32
N THR A 226 -39.71 17.89 0.89
CA THR A 226 -39.33 17.30 2.18
C THR A 226 -38.57 18.29 3.06
N GLU A 227 -38.44 18.00 4.35
CA GLU A 227 -37.62 18.79 5.28
C GLU A 227 -36.12 18.45 5.21
N LYS A 228 -35.72 17.48 4.36
CA LYS A 228 -34.33 17.04 4.27
C LYS A 228 -33.48 18.05 3.52
N ALA A 229 -32.47 18.59 4.20
CA ALA A 229 -31.41 19.41 3.61
C ALA A 229 -30.02 18.98 4.11
N ALA A 230 -29.02 19.10 3.24
CA ALA A 230 -27.62 18.82 3.52
C ALA A 230 -26.75 20.02 3.06
N THR A 231 -25.56 20.16 3.63
CA THR A 231 -24.60 21.19 3.23
C THR A 231 -23.32 20.51 2.76
N SER A 232 -22.73 20.99 1.67
CA SER A 232 -21.51 20.39 1.14
C SER A 232 -20.28 20.68 2.01
N ASN A 233 -19.38 19.70 2.13
CA ASN A 233 -18.12 19.82 2.87
C ASN A 233 -17.03 20.56 2.07
N GLN A 234 -15.80 20.64 2.59
CA GLN A 234 -14.66 21.29 1.91
C GLN A 234 -14.31 20.68 0.54
N GLU A 235 -14.68 19.42 0.30
CA GLU A 235 -14.50 18.70 -0.95
C GLU A 235 -15.74 18.79 -1.87
N GLY A 236 -16.74 19.60 -1.51
CA GLY A 236 -17.97 19.80 -2.27
C GLY A 236 -18.98 18.65 -2.17
N LEU A 237 -18.77 17.69 -1.27
CA LEU A 237 -19.59 16.48 -1.13
C LEU A 237 -20.81 16.70 -0.24
N PHE A 238 -21.95 16.11 -0.61
CA PHE A 238 -23.17 16.04 0.19
C PHE A 238 -23.79 14.63 0.14
N TYR A 239 -24.62 14.30 1.13
CA TYR A 239 -25.36 13.04 1.15
C TYR A 239 -26.73 13.18 1.85
N PHE A 240 -27.66 12.31 1.46
CA PHE A 240 -28.95 12.07 2.11
C PHE A 240 -29.11 10.58 2.35
N ASP A 241 -29.46 10.21 3.58
CA ASP A 241 -29.78 8.84 3.95
C ASP A 241 -31.30 8.63 4.05
N ASN A 242 -31.70 7.37 4.18
CA ASN A 242 -33.07 6.99 4.55
C ASN A 242 -34.16 7.54 3.59
N LEU A 243 -33.93 7.47 2.28
CA LEU A 243 -34.89 7.83 1.24
C LEU A 243 -35.67 6.58 0.79
N SER A 244 -36.95 6.78 0.46
CA SER A 244 -37.75 5.76 -0.22
C SER A 244 -37.37 5.66 -1.69
N LEU A 245 -37.69 4.54 -2.33
CA LEU A 245 -37.56 4.43 -3.78
C LEU A 245 -38.49 5.44 -4.46
N GLY A 246 -37.99 6.18 -5.46
CA GLY A 246 -38.78 7.21 -6.13
C GLY A 246 -37.97 8.28 -6.84
N HIS A 247 -38.68 9.26 -7.40
CA HIS A 247 -38.09 10.44 -8.03
C HIS A 247 -38.00 11.60 -7.05
N TYR A 248 -36.83 12.21 -6.97
CA TYR A 248 -36.56 13.37 -6.14
C TYR A 248 -36.06 14.54 -6.98
N VAL A 249 -36.35 15.75 -6.54
CA VAL A 249 -35.79 16.99 -7.09
C VAL A 249 -34.90 17.60 -6.03
N LEU A 250 -33.61 17.73 -6.34
CA LEU A 250 -32.65 18.43 -5.50
C LEU A 250 -32.64 19.91 -5.87
N GLU A 251 -32.75 20.78 -4.88
CA GLU A 251 -32.62 22.23 -5.00
C GLU A 251 -31.29 22.66 -4.37
N LEU A 252 -30.42 23.25 -5.18
CA LEU A 252 -29.09 23.65 -4.78
C LEU A 252 -28.99 25.18 -4.66
N GLN A 253 -28.41 25.63 -3.56
CA GLN A 253 -28.18 27.04 -3.27
C GLN A 253 -26.77 27.21 -2.72
N CYS A 254 -25.96 28.05 -3.36
CA CYS A 254 -24.63 28.40 -2.88
C CYS A 254 -24.43 29.92 -3.03
N PRO A 255 -23.94 30.62 -1.99
CA PRO A 255 -23.65 32.06 -2.09
C PRO A 255 -22.69 32.35 -3.26
N GLY A 256 -23.04 33.32 -4.11
CA GLY A 256 -22.27 33.66 -5.31
C GLY A 256 -22.57 32.79 -6.55
N TYR A 257 -23.46 31.81 -6.44
CA TYR A 257 -23.87 30.93 -7.55
C TYR A 257 -25.37 31.03 -7.84
N THR A 258 -25.73 30.70 -9.09
CA THR A 258 -27.12 30.61 -9.52
C THR A 258 -27.74 29.33 -8.97
N SER A 259 -28.90 29.43 -8.34
CA SER A 259 -29.61 28.27 -7.80
C SER A 259 -30.02 27.32 -8.92
N GLN A 260 -29.89 26.01 -8.70
CA GLN A 260 -30.18 24.99 -9.70
C GLN A 260 -31.09 23.90 -9.13
N LYS A 261 -31.95 23.31 -9.98
CA LYS A 261 -32.73 22.13 -9.65
C LYS A 261 -32.24 20.92 -10.46
N CYS A 262 -32.15 19.76 -9.82
CA CYS A 262 -31.68 18.51 -10.44
C CYS A 262 -32.59 17.33 -10.10
N ASN A 263 -33.03 16.58 -11.11
CA ASN A 263 -33.83 15.39 -10.91
C ASN A 263 -32.92 14.18 -10.61
N VAL A 264 -33.32 13.38 -9.63
CA VAL A 264 -32.62 12.18 -9.18
C VAL A 264 -33.63 11.04 -9.05
N LEU A 265 -33.38 9.94 -9.76
CA LEU A 265 -34.13 8.70 -9.57
C LEU A 265 -33.38 7.85 -8.53
N VAL A 266 -34.10 7.37 -7.53
CA VAL A 266 -33.60 6.46 -6.50
C VAL A 266 -34.27 5.10 -6.73
N ASP A 267 -33.54 4.18 -7.35
CA ASP A 267 -34.00 2.83 -7.64
C ASP A 267 -33.29 1.78 -6.78
N SER A 268 -33.74 0.53 -6.88
CA SER A 268 -33.29 -0.55 -5.99
C SER A 268 -32.04 -1.30 -6.48
N GLN A 269 -31.50 -0.91 -7.65
CA GLN A 269 -30.39 -1.57 -8.32
C GLN A 269 -29.16 -0.67 -8.44
N ASN A 270 -29.31 0.66 -8.32
CA ASN A 270 -28.24 1.62 -8.50
C ASN A 270 -28.19 2.66 -7.36
N TYR A 271 -27.00 2.82 -6.80
CA TYR A 271 -26.63 4.00 -6.02
C TYR A 271 -26.60 5.23 -6.94
N THR A 272 -27.37 6.27 -6.63
CA THR A 272 -27.43 7.47 -7.49
C THR A 272 -26.39 8.49 -7.03
N PHE A 273 -25.16 8.37 -7.55
CA PHE A 273 -24.12 9.40 -7.41
C PHE A 273 -24.30 10.48 -8.47
N LYS A 274 -24.35 11.76 -8.07
CA LYS A 274 -24.55 12.89 -8.99
C LYS A 274 -23.43 13.93 -8.88
N GLU A 275 -22.78 14.23 -10.00
CA GLU A 275 -21.98 15.43 -10.16
C GLU A 275 -22.87 16.59 -10.64
N ILE A 276 -22.85 17.70 -9.91
CA ILE A 276 -23.70 18.87 -10.16
C ILE A 276 -22.81 20.10 -10.29
N LEU A 277 -22.92 20.80 -11.42
CA LEU A 277 -22.13 21.99 -11.73
C LEU A 277 -22.99 23.24 -11.55
N LEU A 278 -22.61 24.10 -10.60
CA LEU A 278 -23.26 25.39 -10.38
C LEU A 278 -22.58 26.48 -11.20
N ASN A 279 -23.39 27.29 -11.89
CA ASN A 279 -22.90 28.45 -12.60
C ASN A 279 -22.75 29.63 -11.62
N PRO A 280 -21.61 30.35 -11.64
CA PRO A 280 -21.47 31.59 -10.88
C PRO A 280 -22.54 32.62 -11.32
N ARG A 281 -22.92 33.53 -10.42
CA ARG A 281 -23.82 34.65 -10.76
C ARG A 281 -23.09 35.76 -11.52
#